data_AF-A0A9X3MZA3-F1
#
_entry.id   AF-A0A9X3MZA3-F1
#
_cell.length_a   1.000
_cell.length_b   1.000
_cell.length_c   1.000
_cell.angle_alpha   90.00
_cell.angle_beta   90.00
_cell.angle_gamma   90.00
#
_symmetry.space_group_name_H-M   'P 1'
#
loop_
_entity.id
_entity.type
_entity.pdbx_description
1 polymer ?
#
loop_
_entity_poly.entity_id
_entity_poly.type
_entity_poly.pdbx_seq_one_letter_code
_entity_poly.pdbx_strand_id
1 'polypeptide(L)'
;MIEFFTVPPGEDDAFRAAWTDAAAPATTLHRALRDDTQPRFAALSAPGGPDAGVLLLVEFDGDDALWPPVFARWTPRQGFIEARLDGGVAAVHWSSPLMYQRAVQAEGDLVAALPFPTRAALYARA
;
A
#
# COMPACT_ATOMS: atom_id res chain seq x y z
N MET A 1 -3.80 10.29 5.81
CA MET A 1 -5.03 9.82 5.12
C MET A 1 -4.62 9.10 3.85
N ILE A 2 -5.31 8.01 3.54
CA ILE A 2 -5.15 7.23 2.31
C ILE A 2 -6.46 7.28 1.53
N GLU A 3 -6.40 7.69 0.27
CA GLU A 3 -7.55 7.75 -0.64
C GLU A 3 -7.29 6.85 -1.85
N PHE A 4 -8.27 6.03 -2.21
CA PHE A 4 -8.16 5.08 -3.31
C PHE A 4 -8.97 5.52 -4.53
N PHE A 5 -8.41 5.29 -5.72
CA PHE A 5 -9.04 5.64 -7.00
C PHE A 5 -9.15 4.40 -7.88
N THR A 6 -10.40 4.06 -8.22
CA THR A 6 -10.68 3.04 -9.25
C THR A 6 -10.60 3.72 -10.61
N VAL A 7 -9.60 3.36 -11.40
CA VAL A 7 -9.36 3.94 -12.74
C VAL A 7 -9.45 2.82 -13.79
N PRO A 8 -10.27 2.99 -14.84
CA PRO A 8 -10.37 2.04 -15.93
C PRO A 8 -9.01 1.78 -16.61
N PRO A 9 -8.78 0.56 -17.15
CA PRO A 9 -7.59 0.30 -17.95
C PRO A 9 -7.49 1.26 -19.14
N GLY A 10 -6.33 1.86 -19.33
CA GLY A 10 -6.07 2.81 -20.43
C GLY A 10 -6.36 4.27 -20.11
N GLU A 11 -6.91 4.58 -18.93
CA GLU A 11 -7.18 5.96 -18.49
C GLU A 11 -6.12 6.52 -17.53
N ASP A 12 -5.07 5.75 -17.22
CA ASP A 12 -4.01 6.11 -16.28
C ASP A 12 -3.40 7.48 -16.55
N ASP A 13 -3.09 7.80 -17.81
CA ASP A 13 -2.41 9.05 -18.19
C ASP A 13 -3.33 10.27 -18.00
N ALA A 14 -4.59 10.14 -18.42
CA ALA A 14 -5.60 11.18 -18.26
C ALA A 14 -5.89 11.43 -16.77
N PHE A 15 -5.98 10.36 -15.97
CA PHE A 15 -6.15 10.46 -14.53
C PHE A 15 -4.96 11.14 -13.85
N ARG A 16 -3.72 10.75 -14.16
CA ARG A 16 -2.52 11.37 -13.56
C ARG A 16 -2.42 12.87 -13.88
N ALA A 17 -2.76 13.27 -15.10
CA ALA A 17 -2.80 14.67 -15.49
C ALA A 17 -3.83 15.44 -14.65
N ALA A 18 -5.07 14.96 -14.62
CA ALA A 18 -6.15 15.60 -13.84
C ALA A 18 -5.85 15.62 -12.33
N TRP A 19 -5.26 14.56 -11.79
CA TRP A 19 -4.87 14.49 -10.39
C TRP A 19 -3.77 15.51 -10.07
N THR A 20 -2.77 15.65 -10.94
CA THR A 20 -1.67 16.61 -10.73
C THR A 20 -2.18 18.05 -10.66
N ASP A 21 -3.18 18.40 -11.48
CA ASP A 21 -3.77 19.73 -11.48
C ASP A 21 -4.64 20.01 -10.24
N ALA A 22 -5.24 18.96 -9.66
CA ALA A 22 -6.19 19.07 -8.53
C ALA A 22 -5.59 18.73 -7.16
N ALA A 23 -4.40 18.12 -7.12
CA ALA A 23 -3.82 17.54 -5.92
C ALA A 23 -3.60 18.58 -4.81
N ALA A 24 -3.98 18.23 -3.59
CA ALA A 24 -3.65 19.04 -2.43
C ALA A 24 -2.12 19.04 -2.18
N PRO A 25 -1.56 20.11 -1.62
CA PRO A 25 -0.14 20.15 -1.25
C PRO A 25 0.25 18.99 -0.34
N ALA A 26 1.49 18.51 -0.48
CA ALA A 26 2.06 17.40 0.31
C ALA A 26 1.28 16.06 0.21
N THR A 27 0.59 15.85 -0.90
CA THR A 27 0.02 14.54 -1.26
C THR A 27 0.88 13.86 -2.32
N THR A 28 0.93 12.54 -2.27
CA THR A 28 1.73 11.71 -3.19
C THR A 28 0.85 10.62 -3.79
N LEU A 29 0.81 10.57 -5.12
CA LEU A 29 0.09 9.54 -5.85
C LEU A 29 0.95 8.29 -6.03
N HIS A 30 0.35 7.13 -5.84
CA HIS A 30 0.95 5.83 -6.07
C HIS A 30 0.06 5.01 -6.97
N ARG A 31 0.65 4.17 -7.82
CA ARG A 31 -0.02 3.26 -8.74
C ARG A 31 0.24 1.82 -8.32
N ALA A 32 -0.80 0.99 -8.39
CA ALA A 32 -0.67 -0.45 -8.20
C ALA A 32 0.34 -1.03 -9.21
N LEU A 33 1.17 -1.97 -8.75
CA LEU A 33 2.19 -2.60 -9.59
C LEU A 33 1.60 -3.51 -10.66
N ARG A 34 0.47 -4.16 -10.37
CA ARG A 34 -0.19 -5.06 -11.33
C ARG A 34 -1.32 -4.33 -12.04
N ASP A 35 -1.39 -4.50 -13.35
CA ASP A 35 -2.40 -3.83 -14.18
C ASP A 35 -3.83 -4.36 -13.95
N ASP A 36 -3.97 -5.53 -13.35
CA ASP A 36 -5.26 -6.15 -12.99
C ASP A 36 -5.75 -5.74 -11.59
N THR A 37 -4.96 -4.98 -10.84
CA THR A 37 -5.32 -4.53 -9.50
C THR A 37 -6.25 -3.33 -9.56
N GLN A 38 -7.32 -3.42 -8.78
CA GLN A 38 -8.08 -2.26 -8.34
C GLN A 38 -7.94 -2.15 -6.80
N PRO A 39 -8.12 -0.97 -6.20
CA PRO A 39 -8.05 0.34 -6.85
C PRO A 39 -6.72 0.53 -7.57
N ARG A 40 -6.69 1.27 -8.69
CA ARG A 40 -5.49 1.38 -9.52
C ARG A 40 -4.49 2.38 -8.93
N PHE A 41 -5.00 3.43 -8.28
CA PHE A 41 -4.18 4.45 -7.64
C PHE A 41 -4.56 4.64 -6.17
N ALA A 42 -3.60 5.11 -5.39
CA ALA A 42 -3.78 5.55 -4.02
C ALA A 42 -3.04 6.87 -3.79
N ALA A 43 -3.72 7.88 -3.24
CA ALA A 43 -3.09 9.10 -2.76
C ALA A 43 -2.88 9.02 -1.25
N LEU A 44 -1.68 9.43 -0.81
CA LEU A 44 -1.33 9.47 0.60
C LEU A 44 -1.02 10.90 1.01
N SER A 45 -1.59 11.33 2.14
CA SER A 45 -1.34 12.62 2.77
C SER A 45 -0.82 12.44 4.20
N ALA A 46 0.19 13.26 4.54
CA ALA A 46 0.77 13.45 5.88
C ALA A 46 0.84 12.19 6.81
N PRO A 47 1.98 11.47 6.83
CA PRO A 47 3.10 11.60 5.91
C PRO A 47 2.67 11.23 4.49
N GLY A 48 3.29 11.85 3.49
CA GLY A 48 3.24 11.31 2.13
C GLY A 48 3.72 9.86 2.10
N GLY A 49 3.42 9.16 1.02
CA GLY A 49 4.07 7.88 0.76
C GLY A 49 5.54 8.09 0.35
N PRO A 50 6.32 7.01 0.30
CA PRO A 50 7.75 7.08 0.11
C PRO A 50 8.12 7.44 -1.32
N ASP A 51 9.23 8.17 -1.49
CA ASP A 51 9.77 8.52 -2.81
C ASP A 51 10.37 7.32 -3.56
N ALA A 52 10.72 6.24 -2.83
CA ALA A 52 11.38 5.05 -3.36
C ALA A 52 10.87 3.78 -2.68
N GLY A 53 11.04 2.64 -3.34
CA GLY A 53 10.50 1.35 -2.90
C GLY A 53 9.02 1.21 -3.23
N VAL A 54 8.29 0.46 -2.41
CA VAL A 54 6.87 0.16 -2.62
C VAL A 54 6.07 0.17 -1.32
N LEU A 55 4.80 0.51 -1.43
CA LEU A 55 3.83 0.42 -0.35
C LEU A 55 2.97 -0.82 -0.56
N LEU A 56 2.97 -1.73 0.42
CA LEU A 56 1.87 -2.66 0.59
C LEU A 56 0.74 -1.89 1.28
N LEU A 57 -0.37 -1.70 0.56
CA LEU A 57 -1.61 -1.17 1.13
C LEU A 57 -2.56 -2.35 1.33
N VAL A 58 -3.06 -2.50 2.55
CA VAL A 58 -4.04 -3.53 2.91
C VAL A 58 -5.27 -2.84 3.46
N GLU A 59 -6.36 -2.86 2.69
CA GLU A 59 -7.69 -2.51 3.19
C GLU A 59 -8.24 -3.70 3.98
N PHE A 60 -8.85 -3.43 5.14
CA PHE A 60 -9.45 -4.46 5.98
C PHE A 60 -10.70 -3.97 6.70
N ASP A 61 -11.61 -4.91 6.97
CA ASP A 61 -12.80 -4.70 7.81
C ASP A 61 -12.62 -5.52 9.09
N GLY A 62 -11.86 -4.96 10.04
CA GLY A 62 -11.39 -5.67 11.22
C GLY A 62 -10.79 -4.75 12.28
N ASP A 63 -10.35 -5.35 13.39
CA ASP A 63 -9.77 -4.62 14.52
C ASP A 63 -8.30 -4.29 14.28
N ASP A 64 -7.97 -2.99 14.34
CA ASP A 64 -6.61 -2.44 14.31
C ASP A 64 -5.67 -3.16 15.31
N ALA A 65 -6.19 -3.66 16.44
CA ALA A 65 -5.42 -4.37 17.45
C ALA A 65 -4.77 -5.69 16.95
N LEU A 66 -5.20 -6.21 15.80
CA LEU A 66 -4.65 -7.43 15.21
C LEU A 66 -3.40 -7.19 14.35
N TRP A 67 -3.07 -5.93 14.05
CA TRP A 67 -1.91 -5.55 13.22
C TRP A 67 -0.55 -5.49 13.93
N PRO A 68 -0.43 -5.03 15.19
CA PRO A 68 0.87 -4.96 15.85
C PRO A 68 1.65 -6.29 15.86
N PRO A 69 1.03 -7.47 16.09
CA PRO A 69 1.73 -8.76 15.96
C PRO A 69 2.21 -9.06 14.53
N VAL A 70 1.46 -8.63 13.51
CA VAL A 70 1.87 -8.78 12.09
C VAL A 70 3.08 -7.91 11.81
N PHE A 71 3.03 -6.64 12.21
CA PHE A 71 4.17 -5.73 12.05
C PHE A 71 5.41 -6.23 12.79
N ALA A 72 5.27 -6.76 14.00
CA ALA A 72 6.39 -7.32 14.76
C ALA A 72 7.13 -8.45 14.03
N ARG A 73 6.43 -9.23 13.18
CA ARG A 73 7.06 -10.27 12.35
C ARG A 73 7.76 -9.71 11.10
N TRP A 74 7.27 -8.60 10.56
CA TRP A 74 7.89 -7.96 9.39
C TRP A 74 9.04 -7.02 9.75
N THR A 75 8.99 -6.33 10.89
CA THR A 75 10.03 -5.39 11.34
C THR A 75 11.47 -5.94 11.25
N PRO A 76 11.78 -7.19 11.66
CA PRO A 76 13.14 -7.71 11.56
C PRO A 76 13.53 -8.17 10.14
N ARG A 77 12.61 -8.13 9.15
CA ARG A 77 12.86 -8.64 7.80
C ARG A 77 13.66 -7.64 6.99
N GLN A 78 14.62 -8.17 6.21
CA GLN A 78 15.41 -7.34 5.31
C GLN A 78 14.51 -6.58 4.34
N GLY A 79 14.72 -5.27 4.28
CA GLY A 79 14.01 -4.39 3.35
C GLY A 79 12.64 -3.92 3.82
N PHE A 80 12.19 -4.31 5.01
CA PHE A 80 11.14 -3.59 5.73
C PHE A 80 11.68 -2.20 6.13
N ILE A 81 10.85 -1.16 6.01
CA ILE A 81 11.25 0.22 6.36
C ILE A 81 10.36 0.74 7.49
N GLU A 82 9.05 0.83 7.26
CA GLU A 82 8.09 1.27 8.25
C GLU A 82 6.70 0.71 7.99
N ALA A 83 5.83 0.78 8.99
CA ALA A 83 4.42 0.43 8.88
C ALA A 83 3.57 1.39 9.70
N ARG A 84 2.36 1.68 9.22
CA ARG A 84 1.36 2.47 9.96
C ARG A 84 -0.06 2.02 9.64
N LEU A 85 -0.98 2.37 10.54
CA LEU A 85 -2.41 2.23 10.33
C LEU A 85 -3.02 3.61 10.03
N ASP A 86 -3.96 3.64 9.10
CA ASP A 86 -4.71 4.84 8.71
C ASP A 86 -6.14 4.42 8.36
N GLY A 87 -7.04 4.49 9.35
CA GLY A 87 -8.49 4.34 9.16
C GLY A 87 -8.93 3.06 8.43
N GLY A 88 -8.54 1.87 8.90
CA GLY A 88 -8.88 0.59 8.24
C GLY A 88 -7.95 0.21 7.08
N VAL A 89 -6.83 0.93 6.92
CA VAL A 89 -5.77 0.61 5.97
C VAL A 89 -4.45 0.44 6.68
N ALA A 90 -3.77 -0.68 6.46
CA ALA A 90 -2.38 -0.86 6.85
C ALA A 90 -1.48 -0.48 5.66
N ALA A 91 -0.61 0.50 5.87
CA ALA A 91 0.38 0.92 4.91
C ALA A 91 1.76 0.47 5.38
N VAL A 92 2.41 -0.39 4.59
CA VAL A 92 3.73 -0.96 4.91
C VAL A 92 4.71 -0.65 3.82
N HIS A 93 5.78 0.07 4.16
CA HIS A 93 6.84 0.45 3.24
C HIS A 93 7.92 -0.62 3.18
N TRP A 94 8.15 -1.11 1.96
CA TRP A 94 9.23 -2.01 1.62
C TRP A 94 10.19 -1.35 0.63
N SER A 95 11.48 -1.63 0.78
CA SER A 95 12.52 -1.18 -0.15
C SER A 95 12.34 -1.67 -1.59
N SER A 96 11.67 -2.82 -1.80
CA SER A 96 11.31 -3.33 -3.13
C SER A 96 10.23 -4.42 -3.05
N PRO A 97 9.53 -4.72 -4.17
CA PRO A 97 8.58 -5.83 -4.24
C PRO A 97 9.22 -7.19 -3.90
N LEU A 98 10.49 -7.38 -4.30
CA LEU A 98 11.23 -8.61 -4.05
C LEU A 98 11.46 -8.84 -2.56
N MET A 99 11.72 -7.78 -1.78
CA MET A 99 11.91 -7.93 -0.33
C MET A 99 10.61 -8.33 0.37
N TYR A 100 9.47 -7.75 -0.02
CA TYR A 100 8.16 -8.21 0.45
C TYR A 100 7.91 -9.67 0.10
N GLN A 101 8.15 -10.06 -1.16
CA GLN A 101 7.95 -11.45 -1.60
C GLN A 101 8.82 -12.43 -0.80
N ARG A 102 10.07 -12.09 -0.49
CA ARG A 102 10.94 -12.91 0.37
C ARG A 102 10.41 -13.02 1.80
N ALA A 103 9.84 -11.95 2.35
CA ALA A 103 9.21 -12.00 3.67
C ALA A 103 8.00 -12.95 3.66
N VAL A 104 7.15 -12.90 2.63
CA VAL A 104 6.01 -13.83 2.45
C VAL A 104 6.49 -15.28 2.34
N GLN A 105 7.57 -15.55 1.59
CA GLN A 105 8.14 -16.89 1.49
C GLN A 105 8.67 -17.43 2.82
N ALA A 106 9.19 -16.56 3.68
CA ALA A 106 9.77 -16.94 4.96
C ALA A 106 8.73 -17.09 6.10
N GLU A 107 7.68 -16.27 6.09
CA GLU A 107 6.69 -16.17 7.17
C GLU A 107 5.34 -16.83 6.85
N GLY A 108 5.11 -17.11 5.56
CA GLY A 108 3.77 -17.25 5.00
C GLY A 108 3.15 -15.89 4.67
N ASP A 109 2.00 -15.92 3.99
CA ASP A 109 1.21 -14.72 3.75
C ASP A 109 0.45 -14.32 5.02
N LEU A 110 1.06 -13.44 5.81
CA LEU A 110 0.51 -12.98 7.07
C LEU A 110 -0.79 -12.19 6.90
N VAL A 111 -0.97 -11.53 5.75
CA VAL A 111 -2.18 -10.76 5.46
C VAL A 111 -3.34 -11.69 5.12
N ALA A 112 -3.08 -12.70 4.29
CA ALA A 112 -4.08 -13.72 3.97
C ALA A 112 -4.46 -14.60 5.18
N ALA A 113 -3.61 -14.68 6.21
CA ALA A 113 -3.87 -15.41 7.44
C ALA A 113 -4.71 -14.66 8.47
N LEU A 114 -5.06 -13.39 8.22
CA LEU A 114 -5.90 -12.61 9.13
C LEU A 114 -7.34 -13.17 9.18
N PRO A 115 -8.03 -13.10 10.33
CA PRO A 115 -9.35 -13.70 10.52
C PRO A 115 -10.50 -12.88 9.92
N PHE A 116 -10.20 -11.93 9.03
CA PHE A 116 -11.15 -11.03 8.38
C PHE A 116 -10.77 -10.82 6.91
N PRO A 117 -11.73 -10.43 6.05
CA PRO A 117 -11.44 -10.13 4.66
C PRO A 117 -10.43 -8.99 4.53
N THR A 118 -9.43 -9.20 3.67
CA THR A 118 -8.43 -8.19 3.35
C THR A 118 -8.32 -8.01 1.84
N ARG A 119 -7.95 -6.80 1.43
CA ARG A 119 -7.55 -6.51 0.05
C ARG A 119 -6.18 -5.87 0.06
N ALA A 120 -5.20 -6.64 -0.38
CA ALA A 120 -3.79 -6.25 -0.35
C ALA A 120 -3.24 -6.07 -1.75
N ALA A 121 -2.51 -4.97 -1.97
CA ALA A 121 -1.75 -4.76 -3.19
C ALA A 121 -0.50 -3.93 -2.94
N LEU A 122 0.50 -4.12 -3.81
CA LEU A 122 1.71 -3.31 -3.84
C LEU A 122 1.53 -2.12 -4.78
N TYR A 123 1.95 -0.95 -4.33
CA TYR A 123 1.93 0.31 -5.06
C TYR A 123 3.33 0.92 -5.11
N ALA A 124 3.67 1.56 -6.23
CA ALA A 124 4.86 2.39 -6.38
C ALA A 124 4.45 3.83 -6.70
N ARG A 125 5.33 4.79 -6.45
CA ARG A 125 5.08 6.20 -6.80
C ARG A 125 4.72 6.35 -8.29
N ALA A 126 3.66 7.09 -8.56
CA ALA A 126 3.09 7.30 -9.90
C ALA A 126 3.59 8.59 -10.56
#